data_AF-A0AA37HE72-F1
#
_entry.id   AF-A0AA37HE72-F1
#
_cell.length_a   1.000
_cell.length_b   1.000
_cell.length_c   1.000
_cell.angle_alpha   90.00
_cell.angle_beta   90.00
_cell.angle_gamma   90.00
#
_symmetry.space_group_name_H-M   'P 1'
#
loop_
_entity.id
_entity.type
_entity.pdbx_description
1 polymer ?
#
loop_
_entity_poly.entity_id
_entity_poly.type
_entity_poly.pdbx_seq_one_letter_code
_entity_poly.pdbx_strand_id
1 'polypeptide(L)'
;MRPASEALPPEVFEALPSRGGRPKAEKRKQLVTLRLDPEVVEAFKATGPGWQTRMNTILALAVRPLSRNLDEAEAAERRQKRSIMNLRPRRRDQL
;
A
#
# COMPACT_ATOMS: atom_id res chain seq x y z
N MET A 1 -14.52 9.71 33.17
CA MET A 1 -14.46 11.18 33.05
C MET A 1 -15.51 11.64 32.06
N ARG A 2 -16.17 12.76 32.32
CA ARG A 2 -17.14 13.37 31.37
C ARG A 2 -16.37 14.10 30.27
N PRO A 3 -16.78 14.03 29.00
CA PRO A 3 -16.12 14.73 27.90
C PRO A 3 -16.24 16.25 28.06
N ALA A 4 -15.27 17.00 27.54
CA ALA A 4 -15.21 18.46 27.67
C ALA A 4 -16.43 19.18 27.06
N SER A 5 -17.06 18.58 26.06
CA SER A 5 -18.30 19.06 25.44
C SER A 5 -19.51 19.02 26.37
N GLU A 6 -19.49 18.18 27.40
CA GLU A 6 -20.57 18.05 28.39
C GLU A 6 -20.23 18.71 29.73
N ALA A 7 -18.95 18.98 29.97
CA ALA A 7 -18.46 19.51 31.25
C ALA A 7 -18.30 21.03 31.25
N LEU A 8 -18.26 21.67 30.07
CA LEU A 8 -18.08 23.11 29.91
C LEU A 8 -19.37 23.76 29.38
N PRO A 9 -19.64 25.03 29.75
CA PRO A 9 -20.66 25.83 29.07
C PRO A 9 -20.39 25.89 27.56
N PRO A 10 -21.44 25.86 26.71
CA PRO A 10 -21.29 25.83 25.26
C PRO A 10 -20.44 26.97 24.71
N GLU A 11 -20.55 28.18 25.28
CA GLU A 11 -19.80 29.34 24.80
C GLU A 11 -18.28 29.17 25.04
N VAL A 12 -17.91 28.49 26.13
CA VAL A 12 -16.52 28.23 26.49
C VAL A 12 -15.95 27.11 25.61
N PHE A 13 -16.76 26.10 25.27
CA PHE A 13 -16.34 24.99 24.42
C PHE A 13 -16.06 25.46 22.98
N GLU A 14 -16.92 26.30 22.41
CA GLU A 14 -16.77 26.87 21.07
C GLU A 14 -15.57 27.83 20.96
N ALA A 15 -15.21 28.49 22.06
CA ALA A 15 -14.02 29.35 22.13
C ALA A 15 -12.71 28.57 22.25
N LEU A 16 -12.75 27.25 22.47
CA LEU A 16 -11.54 26.44 22.53
C LEU A 16 -10.89 26.40 21.13
N PRO A 17 -9.58 26.67 21.03
CA PRO A 17 -8.89 26.51 19.76
C PRO A 17 -9.00 25.04 19.33
N SER A 18 -9.68 24.80 18.21
CA SER A 18 -9.64 23.50 17.54
C SER A 18 -8.18 23.18 17.28
N ARG A 19 -7.61 22.30 18.09
CA ARG A 19 -6.33 21.65 17.79
C ARG A 19 -6.61 20.75 16.60
N GLY A 20 -6.69 21.36 15.41
CA GLY A 20 -6.83 20.66 14.15
C GLY A 20 -5.89 19.48 14.19
N GLY A 21 -6.47 18.28 14.11
CA GLY A 21 -5.69 17.05 14.12
C GLY A 21 -4.63 17.12 13.02
N ARG A 22 -3.55 16.33 13.17
CA ARG A 22 -2.49 16.25 12.16
C ARG A 22 -3.14 16.05 10.79
N PRO A 23 -2.78 16.86 9.77
CA PRO A 23 -3.38 16.78 8.44
C PRO A 23 -3.45 15.33 7.96
N LYS A 24 -4.59 14.95 7.37
CA LYS A 24 -4.81 13.59 6.90
C LYS A 24 -3.78 13.29 5.81
N ALA A 25 -2.70 12.59 6.16
CA ALA A 25 -1.69 12.19 5.19
C ALA A 25 -2.37 11.37 4.07
N GLU A 26 -2.22 11.79 2.81
CA GLU A 26 -2.83 11.13 1.65
C GLU A 26 -2.34 9.69 1.49
N LYS A 27 -1.07 9.43 1.82
CA LYS A 27 -0.45 8.12 1.76
C LYS A 27 0.10 7.75 3.13
N ARG A 28 -0.62 6.88 3.83
CA ARG A 28 -0.22 6.35 5.13
C ARG A 28 0.44 4.99 4.95
N LYS A 29 1.36 4.65 5.85
CA LYS A 29 1.87 3.28 5.95
C LYS A 29 0.68 2.35 6.25
N GLN A 30 0.54 1.29 5.47
CA GLN A 30 -0.46 0.27 5.72
C GLN A 30 0.06 -0.64 6.83
N LEU A 31 -0.72 -0.83 7.89
CA LEU A 31 -0.46 -1.88 8.87
C LEU A 31 -0.80 -3.22 8.20
N VAL A 32 0.20 -4.10 8.12
CA VAL A 32 0.06 -5.45 7.57
C VAL A 32 0.57 -6.46 8.60
N THR A 33 -0.14 -7.57 8.72
CA THR A 33 0.32 -8.72 9.51
C THR A 33 1.06 -9.68 8.58
N LEU A 34 2.39 -9.66 8.64
CA LEU A 34 3.27 -10.50 7.83
C LEU A 34 4.12 -11.39 8.74
N ARG A 35 4.31 -12.65 8.34
CA ARG A 35 5.27 -13.55 8.98
C ARG A 35 6.60 -13.45 8.23
N LEU A 36 7.68 -13.25 8.98
CA LEU A 36 9.05 -13.18 8.47
C LEU A 36 9.90 -14.21 9.21
N ASP A 37 10.97 -14.66 8.57
CA ASP A 37 11.92 -15.56 9.23
C ASP A 37 12.53 -14.89 10.48
N PRO A 38 12.68 -15.63 11.59
CA PRO A 38 13.21 -15.06 12.84
C PRO A 38 14.58 -14.42 12.66
N GLU A 39 15.46 -15.06 11.90
CA GLU A 39 16.84 -14.58 11.65
C GLU A 39 16.86 -13.22 10.97
N VAL A 40 15.93 -12.98 10.03
CA VAL A 40 15.80 -11.70 9.35
C VAL A 40 15.38 -10.62 10.34
N VAL A 41 14.39 -10.89 11.19
CA VAL A 41 13.91 -9.93 12.19
C VAL A 41 15.00 -9.58 13.19
N GLU A 42 15.72 -10.57 13.70
CA GLU A 42 16.81 -10.37 14.65
C GLU A 42 17.98 -9.60 14.03
N ALA A 43 18.36 -9.91 12.79
CA ALA A 43 19.38 -9.15 12.06
C ALA A 43 19.01 -7.67 11.93
N PHE A 44 17.75 -7.36 11.62
CA PHE A 44 17.30 -5.96 11.58
C PHE A 44 17.28 -5.33 12.96
N LYS A 45 16.73 -5.99 13.98
CA LYS A 45 16.72 -5.45 15.36
C LYS A 45 18.12 -5.11 15.87
N ALA A 46 19.12 -5.93 15.54
CA ALA A 46 20.52 -5.69 15.90
C ALA A 46 21.08 -4.38 15.32
N THR A 47 20.48 -3.83 14.27
CA THR A 47 20.86 -2.51 13.72
C THR A 47 20.47 -1.33 14.62
N GLY A 48 19.72 -1.59 15.70
CA GLY A 48 19.33 -0.61 16.70
C GLY A 48 18.03 0.13 16.39
N PRO A 49 17.79 1.29 17.02
CA PRO A 49 16.58 2.08 16.82
C PRO A 49 16.28 2.35 15.34
N GLY A 50 14.99 2.32 14.97
CA GLY A 50 14.57 2.54 13.58
C GLY A 50 14.81 1.36 12.62
N TRP A 51 15.11 0.16 13.13
CA TRP A 51 15.27 -1.04 12.30
C TRP A 51 14.07 -1.33 11.39
N GLN A 52 12.84 -1.07 11.84
CA GLN A 52 11.63 -1.24 11.02
C GLN A 52 11.60 -0.27 9.83
N THR A 53 12.07 0.96 10.01
CA THR A 53 12.19 1.94 8.91
C THR A 53 13.23 1.47 7.90
N ARG A 54 14.38 0.96 8.35
CA ARG A 54 15.39 0.37 7.47
C ARG A 54 14.87 -0.84 6.69
N MET A 55 14.16 -1.75 7.37
CA MET A 55 13.51 -2.89 6.72
C MET A 55 12.54 -2.43 5.63
N ASN A 56 11.67 -1.45 5.93
CA ASN A 56 10.74 -0.89 4.96
C ASN A 56 11.46 -0.28 3.74
N THR A 57 12.57 0.43 3.94
CA THR A 57 13.36 0.98 2.83
C THR A 57 13.90 -0.13 1.91
N ILE A 58 14.42 -1.22 2.49
CA ILE A 58 14.94 -2.35 1.70
C ILE A 58 13.81 -3.02 0.91
N LEU A 59 12.65 -3.25 1.55
CA LEU A 59 11.48 -3.81 0.86
C LEU A 59 11.03 -2.91 -0.31
N ALA A 60 11.00 -1.59 -0.11
CA ALA A 60 10.64 -0.65 -1.18
C ALA A 60 11.63 -0.68 -2.36
N LEU A 61 12.93 -0.80 -2.08
CA LEU A 61 13.95 -0.93 -3.13
C LEU A 61 13.81 -2.24 -3.90
N ALA A 62 13.49 -3.35 -3.22
CA ALA A 62 13.30 -4.65 -3.84
C ALA A 62 12.06 -4.72 -4.75
N VAL A 63 11.02 -3.94 -4.45
CA VAL A 63 9.78 -3.91 -5.25
C VAL A 63 9.96 -3.15 -6.57
N ARG A 64 10.84 -2.13 -6.63
CA ARG A 64 11.04 -1.32 -7.84
C ARG A 64 11.32 -2.14 -9.12
N PRO A 65 12.25 -3.12 -9.13
CA PRO A 65 12.45 -3.98 -10.30
C PRO A 65 11.28 -4.95 -10.52
N LEU A 66 10.59 -5.41 -9.47
CA LEU A 66 9.40 -6.27 -9.62
C LEU A 66 8.28 -5.53 -10.35
N SER A 67 8.04 -4.25 -10.04
CA SER A 67 7.02 -3.46 -10.74
C SER A 67 7.26 -3.43 -12.24
N ARG A 68 8.52 -3.24 -12.68
CA ARG A 68 8.88 -3.26 -14.10
C ARG A 68 8.58 -4.61 -14.76
N ASN A 69 8.93 -5.72 -14.09
CA ASN A 69 8.71 -7.06 -14.64
C ASN A 69 7.22 -7.43 -14.67
N LEU A 70 6.44 -6.97 -13.68
CA LEU A 70 4.99 -7.15 -13.64
C LEU A 70 4.30 -6.36 -14.76
N ASP A 71 4.72 -5.13 -15.01
CA ASP A 71 4.21 -4.31 -16.12
C ASP A 71 4.51 -4.96 -17.49
N GLU A 72 5.71 -5.50 -17.67
CA GLU A 72 6.13 -6.21 -18.89
C GLU A 72 5.35 -7.53 -19.07
N ALA A 73 5.10 -8.28 -18.00
CA ALA A 73 4.30 -9.50 -18.03
C ALA A 73 2.82 -9.22 -18.36
N GLU A 74 2.23 -8.17 -17.77
CA GLU A 74 0.88 -7.73 -18.11
C GLU A 74 0.78 -7.25 -19.57
N ALA A 75 1.79 -6.50 -20.05
CA ALA A 75 1.83 -6.05 -21.43
C ALA A 75 1.97 -7.22 -22.42
N ALA A 76 2.79 -8.22 -22.09
CA ALA A 76 2.92 -9.47 -22.84
C ALA A 76 1.61 -10.26 -22.85
N GLU A 77 0.91 -10.36 -21.73
CA GLU A 77 -0.38 -11.04 -21.65
C GLU A 77 -1.46 -10.30 -22.47
N ARG A 78 -1.49 -8.96 -22.44
CA ARG A 78 -2.37 -8.14 -23.28
C ARG A 78 -2.06 -8.32 -24.76
N ARG A 79 -0.78 -8.44 -25.13
CA ARG A 79 -0.33 -8.70 -26.52
C ARG A 79 -0.69 -10.13 -26.96
N GLN A 80 -0.51 -11.12 -26.07
CA GLN A 80 -0.94 -12.49 -26.26
C GLN A 80 -2.45 -12.54 -26.49
N LYS A 81 -3.26 -11.98 -25.58
CA LYS A 81 -4.73 -11.90 -25.64
C LYS A 81 -5.25 -11.24 -26.93
N ARG A 82 -4.61 -10.17 -27.39
CA ARG A 82 -4.93 -9.54 -28.69
C ARG A 82 -4.60 -10.44 -29.89
N SER A 83 -3.53 -11.23 -29.80
CA SER A 83 -3.14 -12.20 -30.84
C SER A 83 -4.11 -13.38 -30.93
N ILE A 84 -4.46 -14.00 -29.79
CA ILE A 84 -5.46 -15.10 -29.72
C ILE A 84 -6.87 -14.63 -30.12
N MET A 85 -7.24 -13.38 -29.85
CA MET A 85 -8.52 -12.82 -30.28
C MET A 85 -8.60 -12.60 -31.80
N ASN A 86 -7.46 -12.39 -32.48
CA ASN A 86 -7.37 -12.24 -33.93
C ASN A 86 -7.23 -13.57 -34.69
N LEU A 87 -7.02 -14.71 -34.01
CA LEU A 87 -7.13 -16.05 -34.59
C LEU A 87 -8.52 -16.65 -34.35
N ARG A 88 -9.54 -16.09 -35.01
CA ARG A 88 -10.75 -16.87 -35.33
C ARG A 88 -10.71 -17.22 -36.81
N PRO A 89 -10.48 -18.48 -37.20
CA PRO A 89 -10.71 -18.86 -38.58
C PRO A 89 -12.21 -18.69 -38.82
N ARG A 90 -12.57 -17.83 -39.80
CA ARG A 90 -13.88 -17.92 -40.42
C ARG A 90 -14.00 -19.34 -40.97
N ARG A 91 -14.72 -20.22 -40.28
CA ARG A 91 -15.16 -21.48 -40.88
C ARG A 91 -15.89 -21.07 -42.15
N ARG A 92 -15.32 -21.45 -43.29
CA ARG A 92 -16.02 -21.46 -44.57
C ARG A 92 -17.26 -22.31 -44.36
N ASP A 93 -18.43 -21.67 -44.43
CA ASP A 93 -19.66 -22.37 -44.73
C ASP A 93 -19.51 -22.93 -46.15
N GLN A 94 -19.19 -24.22 -46.23
CA GLN A 94 -19.42 -25.05 -47.40
C GLN A 94 -20.04 -26.35 -46.90
N LEU A 95 -21.36 -26.40 -46.94
CA LEU A 95 -22.17 -27.39 -47.67
C LEU A 95 -23.65 -27.17 -47.33
#